data_AF-A0A8H8DG14-F1
#
_entry.id   AF-A0A8H8DG14-F1
#
_cell.length_a   1.000
_cell.length_b   1.000
_cell.length_c   1.000
_cell.angle_alpha   90.00
_cell.angle_beta   90.00
_cell.angle_gamma   90.00
#
_symmetry.space_group_name_H-M   'P 1'
#
loop_
_entity.id
_entity.type
_entity.pdbx_description
1 polymer ?
#
loop_
_entity_poly.entity_id
_entity_poly.type
_entity_poly.pdbx_seq_one_letter_code
_entity_poly.pdbx_strand_id
1 'polypeptide(L)'
;NWDRSIFRNHDPEVNPVLETDEVALLKRYVNEGLSVFYRHVLLLDDAVRDLHKAAKSDEITPDMVARMVFGKPTTLERFATSLYMNDHRPSRYLKIRDPLFFKKFFVRPREETAFIEHLNEKVRTKHLDLISFLNKSAAILKFSDGLPGEKLPDFLRSPNAPAVQFTDADREFLTVMRMYLAHEDCPMKANPAATIVPAILKPLHRYDVIDGHAIADFLRRVGVFSPWEEWRSHDEVLRFKDEVGDDHAARLASSPPLSRSTTFVKVLEDMEVDAAGFYKRDACSSLRHDFGDLPAYAIDDASTCDIDDAVSFERDSRTGDAVIHVHIADPTAYLSPTSHISQTAQARMSSLYLADRVCHMLPSVLATGKLGLTGGGAGNASGKVSDFVITTTMRLAADGTLADVK
;
A
#
# COMPACT_ATOMS: atom_id res chain seq x y z
N ASN A 1 -27.36 33.25 -10.51
CA ASN A 1 -27.68 33.52 -11.93
C ASN A 1 -26.53 33.07 -12.82
N TRP A 2 -26.48 31.77 -13.11
CA TRP A 2 -25.64 31.26 -14.20
C TRP A 2 -26.37 31.60 -15.50
N ASP A 3 -25.78 32.47 -16.29
CA ASP A 3 -26.37 32.93 -17.53
C ASP A 3 -26.51 31.75 -18.51
N ARG A 4 -27.76 31.38 -18.80
CA ARG A 4 -28.12 30.30 -19.74
C ARG A 4 -28.00 30.74 -21.21
N SER A 5 -27.53 31.95 -21.48
CA SER A 5 -27.32 32.48 -22.84
C SER A 5 -26.17 31.79 -23.59
N ILE A 6 -25.18 31.20 -22.89
CA ILE A 6 -24.03 30.51 -23.52
C ILE A 6 -24.46 29.21 -24.24
N PHE A 7 -25.59 28.62 -23.85
CA PHE A 7 -26.17 27.43 -24.50
C PHE A 7 -27.30 27.75 -25.49
N ARG A 8 -27.61 29.04 -25.72
CA ARG A 8 -28.66 29.48 -26.63
C ARG A 8 -28.10 30.32 -27.78
N ASN A 9 -27.16 29.75 -28.51
CA ASN A 9 -27.00 30.05 -29.93
C ASN A 9 -26.99 28.71 -30.66
N HIS A 10 -28.19 28.15 -30.85
CA HIS A 10 -28.44 27.24 -31.95
C HIS A 10 -28.49 28.08 -33.21
N ASP A 11 -27.31 28.32 -33.78
CA ASP A 11 -27.18 28.63 -35.18
C ASP A 11 -27.22 27.28 -35.93
N PRO A 12 -28.24 26.97 -36.74
CA PRO A 12 -28.36 25.67 -37.40
C PRO A 12 -27.25 25.39 -38.43
N GLU A 13 -26.39 26.37 -38.72
CA GLU A 13 -25.40 26.31 -39.80
C GLU A 13 -23.94 26.22 -39.34
N VAL A 14 -23.65 26.14 -38.03
CA VAL A 14 -22.27 26.08 -37.53
C VAL A 14 -22.05 24.89 -36.60
N ASN A 15 -22.10 23.66 -37.15
CA ASN A 15 -21.15 22.59 -36.77
C ASN A 15 -21.13 21.41 -37.77
N PRO A 16 -20.63 21.58 -39.02
CA PRO A 16 -20.09 20.45 -39.75
C PRO A 16 -18.62 20.26 -39.30
N VAL A 17 -18.12 19.02 -39.27
CA VAL A 17 -16.75 18.59 -38.89
C VAL A 17 -16.63 18.28 -37.38
N LEU A 18 -16.74 17.02 -36.93
CA LEU A 18 -15.83 15.92 -37.23
C LEU A 18 -16.56 14.56 -37.28
N GLU A 19 -17.17 14.21 -38.41
CA GLU A 19 -17.24 12.80 -38.83
C GLU A 19 -16.23 12.64 -39.96
N THR A 20 -14.95 12.52 -39.58
CA THR A 20 -13.94 11.98 -40.49
C THR A 20 -14.23 10.49 -40.69
N ASP A 21 -13.87 9.93 -41.83
CA ASP A 21 -13.98 8.48 -42.10
C ASP A 21 -13.37 7.64 -40.96
N GLU A 22 -12.36 8.17 -40.27
CA GLU A 22 -11.72 7.56 -39.10
C GLU A 22 -12.64 7.45 -37.87
N VAL A 23 -13.46 8.46 -37.58
CA VAL A 23 -14.42 8.42 -36.45
C VAL A 23 -15.56 7.45 -36.75
N ALA A 24 -16.06 7.43 -37.99
CA ALA A 24 -17.07 6.46 -38.42
C ALA A 24 -16.53 5.03 -38.39
N LEU A 25 -15.28 4.84 -38.83
CA LEU A 25 -14.57 3.57 -38.76
C LEU A 25 -14.38 3.12 -37.30
N LEU A 26 -13.97 4.01 -36.39
CA LEU A 26 -13.84 3.72 -34.96
C LEU A 26 -15.18 3.30 -34.33
N LYS A 27 -16.27 4.03 -34.59
CA LYS A 27 -17.61 3.65 -34.12
C LYS A 27 -18.01 2.26 -34.61
N ARG A 28 -17.70 1.94 -35.86
CA ARG A 28 -17.95 0.62 -36.46
C ARG A 28 -17.13 -0.47 -35.76
N TYR A 29 -15.83 -0.24 -35.54
CA TYR A 29 -14.97 -1.16 -34.79
C TYR A 29 -15.46 -1.40 -33.36
N VAL A 30 -15.94 -0.37 -32.66
CA VAL A 30 -16.54 -0.50 -31.32
C VAL A 30 -17.80 -1.35 -31.37
N ASN A 31 -18.71 -1.09 -32.30
CA ASN A 31 -19.96 -1.84 -32.40
C ASN A 31 -19.73 -3.32 -32.78
N GLU A 32 -18.85 -3.58 -33.76
CA GLU A 32 -18.48 -4.94 -34.15
C GLU A 32 -17.74 -5.66 -32.99
N GLY A 33 -16.87 -4.96 -32.28
CA GLY A 33 -16.16 -5.48 -31.11
C GLY A 33 -17.11 -5.83 -29.96
N LEU A 34 -18.08 -4.97 -29.66
CA LEU A 34 -19.13 -5.24 -28.68
C LEU A 34 -19.98 -6.45 -29.07
N SER A 35 -20.31 -6.60 -30.36
CA SER A 35 -21.04 -7.78 -30.84
C SER A 35 -20.26 -9.08 -30.64
N VAL A 36 -18.97 -9.08 -30.98
CA VAL A 36 -18.06 -10.22 -30.72
C VAL A 36 -17.97 -10.52 -29.23
N PHE A 37 -17.86 -9.47 -28.41
CA PHE A 37 -17.84 -9.58 -26.96
C PHE A 37 -19.11 -10.27 -26.42
N TYR A 38 -20.30 -9.74 -26.68
CA TYR A 38 -21.54 -10.29 -26.15
C TYR A 38 -21.78 -11.74 -26.57
N ARG A 39 -21.31 -12.13 -27.75
CA ARG A 39 -21.42 -13.51 -28.24
C ARG A 39 -20.51 -14.49 -27.47
N HIS A 40 -19.36 -14.03 -26.97
CA HIS A 40 -18.33 -14.89 -26.37
C HIS A 40 -18.04 -14.57 -24.90
N VAL A 41 -18.90 -13.79 -24.22
CA VAL A 41 -18.69 -13.37 -22.83
C VAL A 41 -18.50 -14.54 -21.86
N LEU A 42 -19.22 -15.65 -22.06
CA LEU A 42 -19.08 -16.84 -21.21
C LEU A 42 -17.72 -17.52 -21.40
N LEU A 43 -17.25 -17.62 -22.65
CA LEU A 43 -15.93 -18.18 -22.93
C LEU A 43 -14.81 -17.30 -22.40
N LEU A 44 -15.00 -15.97 -22.44
CA LEU A 44 -14.09 -15.01 -21.81
C LEU A 44 -14.06 -15.19 -20.28
N ASP A 45 -15.22 -15.39 -19.64
CA ASP A 45 -15.32 -15.66 -18.19
C ASP A 45 -14.61 -16.99 -17.82
N ASP A 46 -14.80 -18.06 -18.59
CA ASP A 46 -14.18 -19.37 -18.36
C ASP A 46 -12.66 -19.35 -18.60
N ALA A 47 -12.22 -18.75 -19.72
CA ALA A 47 -10.81 -18.66 -20.06
C ALA A 47 -10.00 -17.92 -18.98
N VAL A 48 -10.55 -16.84 -18.43
CA VAL A 48 -9.91 -16.10 -17.34
C VAL A 48 -9.84 -16.94 -16.08
N ARG A 49 -10.92 -17.65 -15.74
CA ARG A 49 -10.98 -18.52 -14.56
C ARG A 49 -9.90 -19.60 -14.60
N ASP A 50 -9.60 -20.12 -15.79
CA ASP A 50 -8.55 -21.12 -15.97
C ASP A 50 -7.14 -20.51 -16.04
N LEU A 51 -7.02 -19.26 -16.50
CA LEU A 51 -5.74 -18.53 -16.54
C LEU A 51 -5.17 -18.31 -15.13
N HIS A 52 -6.00 -17.97 -14.14
CA HIS A 52 -5.56 -17.83 -12.75
C HIS A 52 -5.05 -19.16 -12.16
N LYS A 53 -5.60 -20.31 -12.58
CA LYS A 53 -5.09 -21.63 -12.15
C LYS A 53 -3.77 -21.99 -12.82
N ALA A 54 -3.56 -21.55 -14.06
CA ALA A 54 -2.43 -21.96 -14.89
C ALA A 54 -1.21 -21.04 -14.79
N ALA A 55 -1.41 -19.73 -14.61
CA ALA A 55 -0.37 -18.73 -14.86
C ALA A 55 0.71 -18.65 -13.77
N LYS A 56 0.48 -19.16 -12.55
CA LYS A 56 1.38 -18.98 -11.38
C LYS A 56 1.83 -17.52 -11.16
N SER A 57 1.17 -16.55 -11.79
CA SER A 57 1.49 -15.14 -11.82
C SER A 57 0.17 -14.39 -11.84
N ASP A 58 0.11 -13.33 -11.05
CA ASP A 58 -1.09 -12.49 -10.93
C ASP A 58 -1.22 -11.53 -12.12
N GLU A 59 -0.21 -11.42 -12.98
CA GLU A 59 -0.20 -10.53 -14.15
C GLU A 59 -0.70 -11.23 -15.42
N ILE A 60 -1.69 -10.63 -16.08
CA ILE A 60 -2.28 -11.12 -17.33
C ILE A 60 -2.39 -10.01 -18.37
N THR A 61 -2.43 -10.38 -19.65
CA THR A 61 -2.63 -9.42 -20.76
C THR A 61 -3.88 -9.75 -21.57
N PRO A 62 -4.56 -8.77 -22.20
CA PRO A 62 -5.69 -9.05 -23.08
C PRO A 62 -5.33 -9.97 -24.25
N ASP A 63 -4.08 -9.94 -24.75
CA ASP A 63 -3.65 -10.86 -25.82
C ASP A 63 -3.59 -12.31 -25.33
N MET A 64 -3.16 -12.56 -24.10
CA MET A 64 -3.16 -13.90 -23.51
C MET A 64 -4.59 -14.45 -23.40
N VAL A 65 -5.51 -13.65 -22.88
CA VAL A 65 -6.93 -14.05 -22.75
C VAL A 65 -7.54 -14.28 -24.13
N ALA A 66 -7.30 -13.39 -25.09
CA ALA A 66 -7.82 -13.52 -26.46
C ALA A 66 -7.29 -14.79 -27.14
N ARG A 67 -6.01 -15.17 -26.94
CA ARG A 67 -5.47 -16.43 -27.47
C ARG A 67 -6.09 -17.66 -26.83
N MET A 68 -6.46 -17.61 -25.56
CA MET A 68 -7.13 -18.74 -24.91
C MET A 68 -8.56 -18.94 -25.42
N VAL A 69 -9.28 -17.85 -25.68
CA VAL A 69 -10.67 -17.91 -26.16
C VAL A 69 -10.74 -18.22 -27.65
N PHE A 70 -9.91 -17.55 -28.46
CA PHE A 70 -10.02 -17.56 -29.92
C PHE A 70 -8.89 -18.35 -30.62
N GLY A 71 -7.88 -18.82 -29.88
CA GLY A 71 -6.69 -19.50 -30.42
C GLY A 71 -5.74 -18.56 -31.18
N LYS A 72 -6.17 -18.08 -32.35
CA LYS A 72 -5.47 -17.09 -33.17
C LYS A 72 -6.36 -15.84 -33.33
N PRO A 73 -6.40 -14.97 -32.32
CA PRO A 73 -7.34 -13.85 -32.32
C PRO A 73 -7.02 -12.85 -33.44
N THR A 74 -8.07 -12.33 -34.05
CA THR A 74 -8.07 -11.18 -34.95
C THR A 74 -7.84 -9.88 -34.17
N THR A 75 -7.59 -8.77 -34.88
CA THR A 75 -7.48 -7.44 -34.24
C THR A 75 -8.76 -7.06 -33.51
N LEU A 76 -9.92 -7.39 -34.10
CA LEU A 76 -11.23 -7.12 -33.50
C LEU A 76 -11.48 -7.92 -32.22
N GLU A 77 -11.11 -9.20 -32.20
CA GLU A 77 -11.23 -10.05 -31.01
C GLU A 77 -10.28 -9.61 -29.88
N ARG A 78 -9.06 -9.19 -30.21
CA ARG A 78 -8.15 -8.57 -29.22
C ARG A 78 -8.73 -7.29 -28.64
N PHE A 79 -9.30 -6.45 -29.49
CA PHE A 79 -9.95 -5.21 -29.08
C PHE A 79 -11.17 -5.48 -28.19
N ALA A 80 -12.05 -6.41 -28.58
CA ALA A 80 -13.20 -6.84 -27.79
C ALA A 80 -12.79 -7.41 -26.42
N THR A 81 -11.72 -8.22 -26.38
CA THR A 81 -11.18 -8.75 -25.12
C THR A 81 -10.63 -7.62 -24.23
N SER A 82 -9.94 -6.64 -24.82
CA SER A 82 -9.44 -5.47 -24.09
C SER A 82 -10.57 -4.61 -23.53
N LEU A 83 -11.65 -4.38 -24.30
CA LEU A 83 -12.84 -3.68 -23.81
C LEU A 83 -13.48 -4.42 -22.63
N TYR A 84 -13.68 -5.73 -22.75
CA TYR A 84 -14.24 -6.57 -21.69
C TYR A 84 -13.45 -6.48 -20.38
N MET A 85 -12.12 -6.59 -20.46
CA MET A 85 -11.25 -6.50 -19.28
C MET A 85 -11.21 -5.08 -18.68
N ASN A 86 -11.42 -4.04 -19.49
CA ASN A 86 -11.34 -2.65 -19.05
C ASN A 86 -12.63 -2.10 -18.43
N ASP A 87 -13.81 -2.50 -18.93
CA ASP A 87 -15.08 -1.80 -18.67
C ASP A 87 -16.10 -2.62 -17.85
N HIS A 88 -15.99 -3.96 -17.84
CA HIS A 88 -17.14 -4.77 -17.41
C HIS A 88 -16.91 -5.69 -16.20
N ARG A 89 -15.70 -5.76 -15.63
CA ARG A 89 -15.41 -6.63 -14.45
C ARG A 89 -14.40 -6.02 -13.46
N PRO A 90 -14.69 -4.86 -12.84
CA PRO A 90 -13.82 -4.29 -11.81
C PRO A 90 -13.64 -5.19 -10.58
N SER A 91 -14.60 -6.09 -10.32
CA SER A 91 -14.54 -7.11 -9.27
C SER A 91 -13.52 -8.21 -9.52
N ARG A 92 -12.97 -8.33 -10.73
CA ARG A 92 -12.06 -9.42 -11.12
C ARG A 92 -10.68 -8.94 -11.56
N TYR A 93 -10.57 -7.69 -12.04
CA TYR A 93 -9.32 -7.17 -12.57
C TYR A 93 -8.93 -5.83 -11.95
N LEU A 94 -7.63 -5.68 -11.71
CA LEU A 94 -6.97 -4.46 -11.28
C LEU A 94 -6.04 -4.01 -12.41
N LYS A 95 -6.24 -2.81 -12.95
CA LYS A 95 -5.31 -2.27 -13.95
C LYS A 95 -3.96 -1.94 -13.30
N ILE A 96 -2.86 -2.18 -13.98
CA ILE A 96 -1.55 -1.70 -13.48
C ILE A 96 -1.50 -0.18 -13.67
N ARG A 97 -0.93 0.55 -12.69
CA ARG A 97 -0.93 2.04 -12.61
C ARG A 97 -0.14 2.74 -13.74
N ASP A 98 0.51 2.00 -14.65
CA ASP A 98 1.34 2.55 -15.71
C ASP A 98 0.51 3.02 -16.93
N PRO A 99 0.40 4.34 -17.19
CA PRO A 99 -0.37 4.87 -18.31
C PRO A 99 0.24 4.56 -19.68
N LEU A 100 1.50 4.12 -19.77
CA LEU A 100 2.14 3.79 -21.05
C LEU A 100 1.93 2.32 -21.43
N PHE A 101 1.58 1.47 -20.45
CA PHE A 101 1.42 0.04 -20.62
C PHE A 101 -0.01 -0.43 -20.26
N PHE A 102 -1.01 0.06 -20.99
CA PHE A 102 -2.42 -0.38 -20.97
C PHE A 102 -2.66 -1.87 -21.35
N LYS A 103 -1.66 -2.74 -21.20
CA LYS A 103 -1.69 -4.14 -21.64
C LYS A 103 -1.60 -5.15 -20.51
N LYS A 104 -1.40 -4.71 -19.26
CA LYS A 104 -1.27 -5.61 -18.12
C LYS A 104 -2.36 -5.36 -17.06
N PHE A 105 -2.87 -6.46 -16.51
CA PHE A 105 -3.88 -6.49 -15.47
C PHE A 105 -3.43 -7.44 -14.38
N PHE A 106 -3.65 -7.07 -13.12
CA PHE A 106 -3.63 -8.02 -12.02
C PHE A 106 -4.98 -8.73 -11.93
N VAL A 107 -4.94 -10.05 -11.75
CA VAL A 107 -6.12 -10.86 -11.43
C VAL A 107 -6.38 -10.76 -9.94
N ARG A 108 -7.59 -10.32 -9.55
CA ARG A 108 -7.96 -10.31 -8.13
C ARG A 108 -8.03 -11.74 -7.59
N PRO A 109 -7.58 -11.98 -6.35
CA PRO A 109 -7.74 -13.27 -5.70
C PRO A 109 -9.19 -13.75 -5.72
N ARG A 110 -9.38 -15.08 -5.78
CA ARG A 110 -10.70 -15.69 -5.81
C ARG A 110 -11.53 -15.35 -4.57
N GLU A 111 -10.88 -15.30 -3.41
CA GLU A 111 -11.53 -14.97 -2.13
C GLU A 111 -12.09 -13.55 -2.14
N GLU A 112 -11.30 -12.59 -2.62
CA GLU A 112 -11.72 -11.19 -2.73
C GLU A 112 -12.85 -11.01 -3.76
N THR A 113 -12.74 -11.70 -4.91
CA THR A 113 -13.80 -11.69 -5.94
C THR A 113 -15.10 -12.26 -5.37
N ALA A 114 -15.04 -13.41 -4.69
CA ALA A 114 -16.21 -14.05 -4.08
C ALA A 114 -16.82 -13.16 -2.98
N PHE A 115 -15.99 -12.48 -2.20
CA PHE A 115 -16.42 -11.51 -1.19
C PHE A 115 -17.21 -10.34 -1.81
N ILE A 116 -16.70 -9.73 -2.89
CA ILE A 116 -17.38 -8.64 -3.60
C ILE A 116 -18.69 -9.11 -4.23
N GLU A 117 -18.68 -10.27 -4.88
CA GLU A 117 -19.88 -10.83 -5.52
C GLU A 117 -20.96 -11.19 -4.48
N HIS A 118 -20.56 -11.77 -3.35
CA HIS A 118 -21.45 -12.07 -2.21
C HIS A 118 -22.11 -10.80 -1.63
N LEU A 119 -21.34 -9.74 -1.42
CA LEU A 119 -21.88 -8.47 -0.94
C LEU A 119 -22.81 -7.80 -1.95
N ASN A 120 -22.47 -7.86 -3.24
CA ASN A 120 -23.36 -7.39 -4.30
C ASN A 120 -24.69 -8.14 -4.29
N GLU A 121 -24.66 -9.47 -4.10
CA GLU A 121 -25.87 -10.28 -4.02
C GLU A 121 -26.71 -9.92 -2.78
N LYS A 122 -26.07 -9.69 -1.62
CA LYS A 122 -26.75 -9.19 -0.41
C LYS A 122 -27.44 -7.84 -0.65
N VAL A 123 -26.77 -6.93 -1.36
CA VAL A 123 -27.35 -5.64 -1.74
C VAL A 123 -28.52 -5.81 -2.70
N ARG A 124 -28.35 -6.63 -3.74
CA ARG A 124 -29.37 -6.87 -4.77
C ARG A 124 -30.65 -7.48 -4.18
N THR A 125 -30.50 -8.43 -3.25
CA THR A 125 -31.60 -9.14 -2.60
C THR A 125 -32.17 -8.40 -1.39
N LYS A 126 -31.57 -7.27 -0.99
CA LYS A 126 -31.89 -6.55 0.27
C LYS A 126 -31.86 -7.49 1.47
N HIS A 127 -30.76 -8.24 1.59
CA HIS A 127 -30.56 -9.23 2.64
C HIS A 127 -30.74 -8.62 4.04
N LEU A 128 -31.17 -9.43 5.01
CA LEU A 128 -31.45 -8.98 6.39
C LEU A 128 -30.22 -8.32 7.04
N ASP A 129 -29.02 -8.82 6.74
CA ASP A 129 -27.76 -8.23 7.24
C ASP A 129 -27.61 -6.76 6.81
N LEU A 130 -27.94 -6.43 5.56
CA LEU A 130 -27.85 -5.06 5.07
C LEU A 130 -28.86 -4.16 5.79
N ILE A 131 -30.09 -4.64 5.98
CA ILE A 131 -31.13 -3.89 6.69
C ILE A 131 -30.72 -3.67 8.16
N SER A 132 -30.19 -4.70 8.80
CA SER A 132 -29.68 -4.64 10.18
C SER A 132 -28.53 -3.63 10.29
N PHE A 133 -27.56 -3.69 9.37
CA PHE A 133 -26.45 -2.76 9.29
C PHE A 133 -26.93 -1.31 9.12
N LEU A 134 -27.85 -1.05 8.19
CA LEU A 134 -28.42 0.28 7.96
C LEU A 134 -29.11 0.85 9.20
N ASN A 135 -29.88 0.02 9.92
CA ASN A 135 -30.55 0.46 11.15
C ASN A 135 -29.53 0.81 12.26
N LYS A 136 -28.47 0.01 12.41
CA LYS A 136 -27.38 0.26 13.35
C LYS A 136 -26.63 1.54 13.01
N SER A 137 -26.23 1.71 11.75
CA SER A 137 -25.56 2.91 11.27
C SER A 137 -26.43 4.15 11.42
N ALA A 138 -27.71 4.09 11.09
CA ALA A 138 -28.65 5.20 11.26
C ALA A 138 -28.79 5.62 12.74
N ALA A 139 -28.82 4.67 13.67
CA ALA A 139 -28.86 4.96 15.10
C ALA A 139 -27.59 5.70 15.57
N ILE A 140 -26.42 5.27 15.12
CA ILE A 140 -25.14 5.94 15.43
C ILE A 140 -25.09 7.34 14.82
N LEU A 141 -25.50 7.49 13.56
CA LEU A 141 -25.50 8.80 12.88
C LEU A 141 -26.45 9.79 13.57
N LYS A 142 -27.66 9.35 13.95
CA LYS A 142 -28.61 10.18 14.70
C LYS A 142 -28.03 10.65 16.03
N PHE A 143 -27.30 9.79 16.72
CA PHE A 143 -26.58 10.17 17.94
C PHE A 143 -25.47 11.18 17.65
N SER A 144 -24.65 10.92 16.63
CA SER A 144 -23.56 11.80 16.20
C SER A 144 -24.02 13.21 15.84
N ASP A 145 -25.21 13.37 15.25
CA ASP A 145 -25.79 14.68 14.90
C ASP A 145 -26.27 15.50 16.10
N GLY A 146 -26.64 14.83 17.19
CA GLY A 146 -27.12 15.48 18.41
C GLY A 146 -26.01 16.06 19.28
N LEU A 147 -24.73 15.82 18.94
CA LEU A 147 -23.59 16.24 19.73
C LEU A 147 -23.14 17.65 19.33
N PRO A 148 -23.08 18.61 20.27
CA PRO A 148 -22.74 19.99 19.98
C PRO A 148 -21.25 20.15 19.72
N GLY A 149 -20.81 19.99 18.47
CA GLY A 149 -19.46 20.38 18.01
C GLY A 149 -18.30 19.85 18.87
N GLU A 150 -18.52 18.76 19.62
CA GLU A 150 -17.52 18.23 20.54
C GLU A 150 -16.32 17.78 19.74
N LYS A 151 -15.13 18.15 20.22
CA LYS A 151 -13.88 17.66 19.68
C LYS A 151 -13.84 16.15 19.90
N LEU A 152 -14.17 15.43 18.85
CA LEU A 152 -13.70 14.09 18.54
C LEU A 152 -12.29 13.84 19.19
N PRO A 153 -12.10 12.85 20.09
CA PRO A 153 -12.76 11.53 20.12
C PRO A 153 -13.72 11.27 21.31
N ASP A 154 -14.06 12.28 22.13
CA ASP A 154 -14.73 12.07 23.42
C ASP A 154 -16.15 11.48 23.33
N PHE A 155 -16.83 11.64 22.19
CA PHE A 155 -18.19 11.14 21.96
C PHE A 155 -18.35 9.61 22.02
N LEU A 156 -17.33 8.82 21.66
CA LEU A 156 -17.39 7.35 21.73
C LEU A 156 -17.37 6.82 23.17
N ARG A 157 -17.05 7.68 24.15
CA ARG A 157 -17.04 7.36 25.58
C ARG A 157 -18.24 7.97 26.31
N SER A 158 -19.17 8.58 25.57
CA SER A 158 -20.37 9.17 26.17
C SER A 158 -21.25 8.07 26.78
N PRO A 159 -21.70 8.22 28.04
CA PRO A 159 -22.62 7.26 28.67
C PRO A 159 -23.97 7.18 27.95
N ASN A 160 -24.28 8.15 27.07
CA ASN A 160 -25.50 8.20 26.27
C ASN A 160 -25.32 7.63 24.86
N ALA A 161 -24.13 7.11 24.52
CA ALA A 161 -23.87 6.52 23.22
C ALA A 161 -24.77 5.29 22.99
N PRO A 162 -25.31 5.11 21.78
CA PRO A 162 -26.09 3.94 21.47
C PRO A 162 -25.23 2.69 21.63
N ALA A 163 -25.72 1.69 22.36
CA ALA A 163 -25.03 0.41 22.58
C ALA A 163 -25.07 -0.48 21.32
N VAL A 164 -24.56 0.04 20.21
CA VAL A 164 -24.50 -0.64 18.93
C VAL A 164 -23.16 -1.37 18.84
N GLN A 165 -23.23 -2.69 18.65
CA GLN A 165 -22.07 -3.51 18.33
C GLN A 165 -22.20 -4.02 16.90
N PHE A 166 -21.16 -3.77 16.10
CA PHE A 166 -21.04 -4.34 14.77
C PHE A 166 -20.67 -5.82 14.87
N THR A 167 -21.50 -6.63 14.23
CA THR A 167 -21.30 -8.07 14.01
C THR A 167 -20.28 -8.31 12.90
N ASP A 168 -19.82 -9.55 12.73
CA ASP A 168 -18.91 -9.88 11.62
C ASP A 168 -19.53 -9.59 10.25
N ALA A 169 -20.84 -9.78 10.09
CA ALA A 169 -21.56 -9.41 8.86
C ALA A 169 -21.53 -7.88 8.60
N ASP A 170 -21.62 -7.06 9.65
CA ASP A 170 -21.51 -5.60 9.53
C ASP A 170 -20.10 -5.19 9.10
N ARG A 171 -19.07 -5.90 9.58
CA ARG A 171 -17.67 -5.66 9.22
C ARG A 171 -17.39 -5.92 7.74
N GLU A 172 -18.15 -6.79 7.08
CA GLU A 172 -18.06 -7.00 5.63
C GLU A 172 -18.39 -5.69 4.87
N PHE A 173 -19.49 -5.02 5.22
CA PHE A 173 -19.89 -3.74 4.60
C PHE A 173 -18.92 -2.61 4.91
N LEU A 174 -18.36 -2.56 6.12
CA LEU A 174 -17.33 -1.57 6.46
C LEU A 174 -16.03 -1.83 5.69
N THR A 175 -15.68 -3.10 5.49
CA THR A 175 -14.49 -3.50 4.74
C THR A 175 -14.60 -3.12 3.26
N VAL A 176 -15.76 -3.34 2.64
CA VAL A 176 -15.95 -2.97 1.23
C VAL A 176 -15.94 -1.45 1.02
N MET A 177 -16.42 -0.66 1.99
CA MET A 177 -16.30 0.80 1.96
C MET A 177 -14.84 1.28 2.08
N ARG A 178 -14.06 0.66 2.96
CA ARG A 178 -12.61 0.94 3.05
C ARG A 178 -11.88 0.55 1.77
N MET A 179 -12.28 -0.55 1.14
CA MET A 179 -11.74 -0.97 -0.16
C MET A 179 -12.12 0.02 -1.27
N TYR A 180 -13.33 0.57 -1.25
CA TYR A 180 -13.73 1.61 -2.19
C TYR A 180 -12.77 2.82 -2.13
N LEU A 181 -12.52 3.35 -0.93
CA LEU A 181 -11.67 4.52 -0.73
C LEU A 181 -10.22 4.30 -1.18
N ALA A 182 -9.69 3.09 -1.00
CA ALA A 182 -8.33 2.75 -1.44
C ALA A 182 -8.14 2.76 -2.96
N HIS A 183 -9.22 2.74 -3.74
CA HIS A 183 -9.18 2.66 -5.20
C HIS A 183 -9.73 3.92 -5.90
N GLU A 184 -10.13 4.96 -5.16
CA GLU A 184 -10.82 6.13 -5.73
C GLU A 184 -9.94 6.99 -6.65
N ASP A 185 -8.66 7.14 -6.33
CA ASP A 185 -7.73 8.03 -7.06
C ASP A 185 -7.17 7.42 -8.36
N CYS A 186 -7.76 6.33 -8.87
CA CYS A 186 -7.40 5.79 -10.17
C CYS A 186 -8.53 6.01 -11.17
N PRO A 187 -8.59 7.16 -11.88
CA PRO A 187 -9.68 7.49 -12.80
C PRO A 187 -9.84 6.48 -13.95
N MET A 188 -8.83 5.64 -14.17
CA MET A 188 -8.81 4.58 -15.17
C MET A 188 -9.32 3.23 -14.64
N LYS A 189 -9.53 3.04 -13.33
CA LYS A 189 -10.01 1.79 -12.72
C LYS A 189 -11.47 1.94 -12.31
N ALA A 190 -12.33 1.10 -12.87
CA ALA A 190 -13.68 0.94 -12.33
C ALA A 190 -13.58 0.35 -10.91
N ASN A 191 -14.33 0.91 -9.97
CA ASN A 191 -14.31 0.47 -8.58
C ASN A 191 -15.26 -0.73 -8.38
N PRO A 192 -14.78 -1.89 -7.87
CA PRO A 192 -15.62 -3.08 -7.70
C PRO A 192 -16.80 -2.87 -6.74
N ALA A 193 -16.68 -1.90 -5.84
CA ALA A 193 -17.68 -1.59 -4.83
C ALA A 193 -18.61 -0.43 -5.23
N ALA A 194 -18.53 0.06 -6.48
CA ALA A 194 -19.29 1.20 -6.98
C ALA A 194 -20.82 1.02 -6.95
N THR A 195 -21.31 -0.21 -6.90
CA THR A 195 -22.73 -0.54 -6.73
C THR A 195 -23.12 -0.67 -5.27
N ILE A 196 -22.21 -1.18 -4.43
CA ILE A 196 -22.47 -1.51 -3.02
C ILE A 196 -22.54 -0.24 -2.17
N VAL A 197 -21.54 0.64 -2.29
CA VAL A 197 -21.42 1.82 -1.43
C VAL A 197 -22.61 2.78 -1.60
N PRO A 198 -23.07 3.10 -2.83
CA PRO A 198 -24.28 3.90 -2.99
C PRO A 198 -25.54 3.24 -2.43
N ALA A 199 -25.65 1.91 -2.48
CA ALA A 199 -26.79 1.20 -1.91
C ALA A 199 -26.83 1.26 -0.38
N ILE A 200 -25.68 1.51 0.27
CA ILE A 200 -25.59 1.71 1.71
C ILE A 200 -25.82 3.19 2.08
N LEU A 201 -25.18 4.12 1.39
CA LEU A 201 -25.22 5.54 1.78
C LEU A 201 -26.51 6.27 1.37
N LYS A 202 -27.13 5.94 0.23
CA LYS A 202 -28.35 6.61 -0.22
C LYS A 202 -29.54 6.42 0.73
N PRO A 203 -29.83 5.21 1.25
CA PRO A 203 -30.93 5.02 2.21
C PRO A 203 -30.79 5.79 3.52
N LEU A 204 -29.59 6.26 3.85
CA LEU A 204 -29.35 7.07 5.06
C LEU A 204 -29.79 8.54 4.88
N HIS A 205 -30.12 8.96 3.65
CA HIS A 205 -30.64 10.29 3.31
C HIS A 205 -29.80 11.47 3.85
N ARG A 206 -28.48 11.27 3.91
CA ARG A 206 -27.53 12.23 4.48
C ARG A 206 -26.58 12.86 3.46
N TYR A 207 -26.22 12.08 2.44
CA TYR A 207 -25.18 12.43 1.48
C TYR A 207 -25.81 12.68 0.11
N ASP A 208 -25.76 13.91 -0.37
CA ASP A 208 -26.27 14.29 -1.70
C ASP A 208 -25.36 13.77 -2.83
N VAL A 209 -24.05 13.84 -2.59
CA VAL A 209 -23.01 13.32 -3.48
C VAL A 209 -22.28 12.20 -2.76
N ILE A 210 -22.07 11.08 -3.47
CA ILE A 210 -21.35 9.93 -2.95
C ILE A 210 -19.96 9.94 -3.57
N ASP A 211 -19.04 10.58 -2.87
CA ASP A 211 -17.61 10.65 -3.17
C ASP A 211 -16.81 10.13 -1.96
N GLY A 212 -15.48 10.16 -2.08
CA GLY A 212 -14.57 9.74 -1.02
C GLY A 212 -14.77 10.46 0.30
N HIS A 213 -15.07 11.75 0.24
CA HIS A 213 -15.32 12.56 1.42
C HIS A 213 -16.58 12.10 2.15
N ALA A 214 -17.68 11.82 1.43
CA ALA A 214 -18.91 11.31 2.01
C ALA A 214 -18.70 9.95 2.69
N ILE A 215 -17.95 9.05 2.06
CA ILE A 215 -17.65 7.73 2.61
C ILE A 215 -16.73 7.85 3.84
N ALA A 216 -15.71 8.70 3.78
CA ALA A 216 -14.79 8.93 4.90
C ALA A 216 -15.51 9.58 6.09
N ASP A 217 -16.39 10.57 5.86
CA ASP A 217 -17.24 11.15 6.90
C ASP A 217 -18.14 10.09 7.54
N PHE A 218 -18.79 9.24 6.74
CA PHE A 218 -19.58 8.12 7.25
C PHE A 218 -18.75 7.22 8.15
N LEU A 219 -17.58 6.76 7.69
CA LEU A 219 -16.69 5.88 8.44
C LEU A 219 -16.18 6.51 9.74
N ARG A 220 -15.91 7.82 9.77
CA ARG A 220 -15.55 8.54 11.01
C ARG A 220 -16.70 8.56 12.00
N ARG A 221 -17.92 8.86 11.53
CA ARG A 221 -19.10 8.97 12.40
C ARG A 221 -19.53 7.64 13.00
N VAL A 222 -19.38 6.54 12.26
CA VAL A 222 -19.63 5.19 12.79
C VAL A 222 -18.46 4.64 13.60
N GLY A 223 -17.40 5.43 13.82
CA GLY A 223 -16.26 5.08 14.68
C GLY A 223 -15.26 4.11 14.05
N VAL A 224 -15.26 3.96 12.73
CA VAL A 224 -14.29 3.13 12.00
C VAL A 224 -13.00 3.88 11.75
N PHE A 225 -13.10 5.16 11.37
CA PHE A 225 -11.93 6.03 11.22
C PHE A 225 -11.79 6.96 12.40
N SER A 226 -10.54 7.21 12.76
CA SER A 226 -10.23 8.28 13.69
C SER A 226 -10.53 9.65 13.07
N PRO A 227 -10.81 10.66 13.91
CA PRO A 227 -11.24 11.98 13.45
C PRO A 227 -10.20 12.72 12.61
N TRP A 228 -8.93 12.54 13.00
CA TRP A 228 -7.74 13.10 12.37
C TRP A 228 -7.18 12.19 11.28
N GLU A 229 -7.80 11.04 11.03
CA GLU A 229 -7.31 10.06 10.08
C GLU A 229 -7.64 10.50 8.65
N GLU A 230 -6.61 10.56 7.81
CA GLU A 230 -6.77 10.90 6.40
C GLU A 230 -7.12 9.64 5.62
N TRP A 231 -8.22 9.62 4.87
CA TRP A 231 -8.59 8.39 4.15
C TRP A 231 -7.61 8.10 3.01
N ARG A 232 -6.97 9.13 2.43
CA ARG A 232 -5.92 8.94 1.42
C ARG A 232 -4.65 8.29 1.94
N SER A 233 -4.37 8.37 3.24
CA SER A 233 -3.25 7.61 3.83
C SER A 233 -3.45 6.11 3.68
N HIS A 234 -4.68 5.67 3.41
CA HIS A 234 -5.08 4.28 3.28
C HIS A 234 -5.08 3.74 1.84
N ASP A 235 -4.32 4.35 0.93
CA ASP A 235 -4.06 3.79 -0.40
C ASP A 235 -3.61 2.31 -0.28
N GLU A 236 -4.06 1.47 -1.20
CA GLU A 236 -3.76 0.04 -1.25
C GLU A 236 -2.24 -0.25 -1.22
N VAL A 237 -1.43 0.62 -1.85
CA VAL A 237 0.04 0.53 -1.84
C VAL A 237 0.59 0.72 -0.43
N LEU A 238 -0.04 1.59 0.38
CA LEU A 238 0.33 1.84 1.78
C LEU A 238 -0.27 0.83 2.74
N ARG A 239 -1.30 0.08 2.29
CA ARG A 239 -2.01 -0.94 3.08
C ARG A 239 -1.43 -2.34 2.98
N PHE A 240 -0.45 -2.61 2.12
CA PHE A 240 0.15 -3.95 2.01
C PHE A 240 0.77 -4.34 3.35
N LYS A 241 -0.04 -5.03 4.17
CA LYS A 241 0.40 -5.72 5.36
C LYS A 241 1.15 -6.93 4.85
N ASP A 242 2.47 -6.83 4.91
CA ASP A 242 3.34 -7.89 4.49
C ASP A 242 3.35 -8.97 5.57
N GLU A 243 2.31 -9.80 5.64
CA GLU A 243 2.18 -10.80 6.71
C GLU A 243 3.35 -11.79 6.75
N VAL A 244 3.90 -12.11 5.57
CA VAL A 244 5.12 -12.91 5.43
C VAL A 244 6.32 -12.15 5.97
N GLY A 245 6.47 -10.88 5.60
CA GLY A 245 7.50 -9.98 6.14
C GLY A 245 7.39 -9.77 7.66
N ASP A 246 6.17 -9.65 8.20
CA ASP A 246 5.88 -9.47 9.62
C ASP A 246 6.23 -10.73 10.43
N ASP A 247 5.91 -11.93 9.92
CA ASP A 247 6.31 -13.20 10.54
C ASP A 247 7.83 -13.39 10.48
N HIS A 248 8.44 -13.14 9.32
CA HIS A 248 9.89 -13.18 9.15
C HIS A 248 10.59 -12.18 10.09
N ALA A 249 10.01 -10.98 10.24
CA ALA A 249 10.50 -9.95 11.14
C ALA A 249 10.40 -10.36 12.61
N ALA A 250 9.30 -10.95 13.05
CA ALA A 250 9.14 -11.46 14.40
C ALA A 250 10.17 -12.55 14.74
N ARG A 251 10.46 -13.45 13.78
CA ARG A 251 11.51 -14.47 13.90
C ARG A 251 12.90 -13.84 14.02
N LEU A 252 13.23 -12.87 13.17
CA LEU A 252 14.52 -12.18 13.24
C LEU A 252 14.64 -11.35 14.53
N ALA A 253 13.60 -10.65 14.95
CA ALA A 253 13.60 -9.88 16.20
C ALA A 253 13.84 -10.76 17.44
N SER A 254 13.37 -12.00 17.43
CA SER A 254 13.55 -12.97 18.52
C SER A 254 14.84 -13.80 18.44
N SER A 255 15.58 -13.75 17.32
CA SER A 255 16.81 -14.55 17.14
C SER A 255 17.95 -14.13 18.10
N PRO A 256 18.96 -14.97 18.34
CA PRO A 256 20.18 -14.53 19.04
C PRO A 256 20.99 -13.52 18.18
N PRO A 257 21.94 -12.76 18.78
CA PRO A 257 22.89 -11.94 18.03
C PRO A 257 23.72 -12.78 17.05
N LEU A 258 24.16 -12.17 15.94
CA LEU A 258 25.00 -12.88 14.96
C LEU A 258 26.35 -13.25 15.56
N SER A 259 26.82 -14.46 15.26
CA SER A 259 28.17 -14.87 15.63
C SER A 259 29.22 -14.16 14.76
N ARG A 260 30.27 -13.62 15.39
CA ARG A 260 31.44 -13.06 14.70
C ARG A 260 32.23 -14.18 14.04
N SER A 261 32.32 -14.17 12.71
CA SER A 261 33.14 -15.12 11.96
C SER A 261 34.58 -14.61 11.83
N THR A 262 35.56 -15.51 11.97
CA THR A 262 36.99 -15.23 11.76
C THR A 262 37.41 -15.33 10.29
N THR A 263 36.52 -15.78 9.40
CA THR A 263 36.82 -16.01 7.99
C THR A 263 36.12 -14.97 7.13
N PHE A 264 36.89 -14.15 6.40
CA PHE A 264 36.36 -13.24 5.40
C PHE A 264 35.73 -14.06 4.27
N VAL A 265 34.42 -13.93 4.05
CA VAL A 265 33.75 -14.57 2.92
C VAL A 265 33.87 -13.65 1.72
N LYS A 266 34.65 -14.09 0.72
CA LYS A 266 35.00 -13.28 -0.47
C LYS A 266 33.81 -13.03 -1.41
N VAL A 267 32.74 -13.83 -1.29
CA VAL A 267 31.55 -13.80 -2.15
C VAL A 267 30.31 -13.96 -1.26
N LEU A 268 29.45 -12.93 -1.20
CA LEU A 268 28.20 -12.94 -0.42
C LEU A 268 27.26 -14.08 -0.81
N GLU A 269 27.32 -14.57 -2.06
CA GLU A 269 26.50 -15.67 -2.57
C GLU A 269 26.79 -17.03 -1.91
N ASP A 270 27.97 -17.21 -1.32
CA ASP A 270 28.36 -18.46 -0.61
C ASP A 270 27.93 -18.47 0.86
N MET A 271 27.25 -17.41 1.32
CA MET A 271 26.81 -17.31 2.71
C MET A 271 25.56 -18.12 2.96
N GLU A 272 25.60 -18.88 4.06
CA GLU A 272 24.42 -19.57 4.55
C GLU A 272 23.36 -18.56 5.02
N VAL A 273 22.28 -18.51 4.25
CA VAL A 273 21.03 -17.90 4.65
C VAL A 273 20.09 -18.96 5.25
N ASP A 274 19.25 -18.56 6.19
CA ASP A 274 18.15 -19.40 6.65
C ASP A 274 16.98 -19.42 5.65
N ALA A 275 15.92 -20.17 5.98
CA ALA A 275 14.73 -20.27 5.13
C ALA A 275 13.98 -18.94 4.94
N ALA A 276 14.19 -17.95 5.81
CA ALA A 276 13.61 -16.61 5.70
C ALA A 276 14.52 -15.64 4.93
N GLY A 277 15.72 -16.06 4.56
CA GLY A 277 16.70 -15.26 3.83
C GLY A 277 17.61 -14.42 4.74
N PHE A 278 17.74 -14.78 6.02
CA PHE A 278 18.61 -14.07 6.96
C PHE A 278 19.98 -14.73 7.05
N TYR A 279 21.03 -13.92 7.12
CA TYR A 279 22.37 -14.43 7.36
C TYR A 279 22.48 -14.99 8.78
N LYS A 280 23.08 -16.17 8.93
CA LYS A 280 23.35 -16.78 10.24
C LYS A 280 24.58 -16.21 10.95
N ARG A 281 25.45 -15.56 10.17
CA ARG A 281 26.74 -15.00 10.59
C ARG A 281 26.99 -13.72 9.80
N ASP A 282 27.69 -12.78 10.43
CA ASP A 282 28.04 -11.53 9.79
C ASP A 282 29.14 -11.71 8.74
N ALA A 283 28.84 -11.34 7.49
CA ALA A 283 29.73 -11.42 6.33
C ALA A 283 31.01 -10.59 6.51
N CYS A 284 30.84 -9.43 7.13
CA CYS A 284 31.86 -8.40 7.23
C CYS A 284 32.62 -8.46 8.56
N SER A 285 32.45 -9.54 9.33
CA SER A 285 32.99 -9.65 10.70
C SER A 285 34.49 -9.39 10.78
N SER A 286 35.27 -9.81 9.79
CA SER A 286 36.72 -9.55 9.75
C SER A 286 37.11 -8.12 9.32
N LEU A 287 36.17 -7.36 8.77
CA LEU A 287 36.34 -5.94 8.41
C LEU A 287 35.83 -4.99 9.50
N ARG A 288 35.05 -5.50 10.47
CA ARG A 288 34.50 -4.66 11.53
C ARG A 288 35.62 -4.14 12.43
N HIS A 289 35.48 -2.89 12.81
CA HIS A 289 36.33 -2.21 13.77
C HIS A 289 35.54 -1.95 15.04
N ASP A 290 36.11 -2.31 16.19
CA ASP A 290 35.53 -2.06 17.50
C ASP A 290 36.03 -0.72 18.02
N PHE A 291 35.12 0.24 18.19
CA PHE A 291 35.41 1.58 18.71
C PHE A 291 35.51 1.63 20.24
N GLY A 292 35.31 0.50 20.93
CA GLY A 292 35.37 0.41 22.39
C GLY A 292 34.36 1.33 23.08
N ASP A 293 34.84 2.07 24.07
CA ASP A 293 34.01 3.00 24.88
C ASP A 293 33.90 4.41 24.28
N LEU A 294 34.25 4.61 23.00
CA LEU A 294 34.12 5.91 22.35
C LEU A 294 32.63 6.33 22.31
N PRO A 295 32.25 7.48 22.91
CA PRO A 295 30.85 7.90 22.92
C PRO A 295 30.34 8.19 21.51
N ALA A 296 29.16 7.65 21.19
CA ALA A 296 28.43 7.94 19.96
C ALA A 296 27.12 8.67 20.29
N TYR A 297 26.84 9.73 19.55
CA TYR A 297 25.68 10.61 19.75
C TYR A 297 24.74 10.51 18.54
N ALA A 298 23.54 9.96 18.76
CA ALA A 298 22.43 10.07 17.83
C ALA A 298 21.63 11.35 18.15
N ILE A 299 21.37 12.18 17.14
CA ILE A 299 20.72 13.49 17.29
C ILE A 299 19.47 13.49 16.43
N ASP A 300 18.35 13.12 17.05
CA ASP A 300 17.04 12.96 16.41
C ASP A 300 15.94 13.73 17.13
N ASP A 301 14.77 13.84 16.49
CA ASP A 301 13.56 14.30 17.14
C ASP A 301 13.13 13.35 18.28
N ALA A 302 12.47 13.90 19.31
CA ALA A 302 12.04 13.13 20.48
C ALA A 302 11.05 11.98 20.17
N SER A 303 10.40 12.02 19.01
CA SER A 303 9.48 10.97 18.54
C SER A 303 10.12 9.94 17.61
N THR A 304 11.38 10.11 17.22
CA THR A 304 12.08 9.16 16.35
C THR A 304 12.26 7.81 17.06
N CYS A 305 11.91 6.73 16.37
CA CYS A 305 11.98 5.37 16.90
C CYS A 305 12.95 4.48 16.11
N ASP A 306 13.22 4.82 14.87
CA ASP A 306 14.15 4.22 13.93
C ASP A 306 15.40 5.11 13.81
N ILE A 307 16.39 4.86 14.65
CA ILE A 307 17.65 5.64 14.67
C ILE A 307 18.61 5.03 13.64
N ASP A 308 18.94 5.78 12.60
CA ASP A 308 19.80 5.30 11.51
C ASP A 308 21.26 5.71 11.68
N ASP A 309 21.54 6.85 12.31
CA ASP A 309 22.88 7.42 12.39
C ASP A 309 23.30 7.89 13.79
N ALA A 310 24.61 7.85 14.03
CA ALA A 310 25.24 8.43 15.21
C ALA A 310 26.61 8.98 14.85
N VAL A 311 27.05 10.00 15.59
CA VAL A 311 28.35 10.64 15.39
C VAL A 311 29.22 10.48 16.63
N SER A 312 30.48 10.09 16.42
CA SER A 312 31.53 10.15 17.42
C SER A 312 32.60 11.14 16.99
N PHE A 313 33.29 11.72 17.98
CA PHE A 313 34.39 12.63 17.73
C PHE A 313 35.56 12.30 18.65
N GLU A 314 36.76 12.38 18.12
CA GLU A 314 38.00 12.30 18.88
C GLU A 314 39.05 13.29 18.31
N ARG A 315 40.15 13.46 19.04
CA ARG A 315 41.31 14.21 18.55
C ARG A 315 42.47 13.26 18.35
N ASP A 316 43.10 13.33 17.19
CA ASP A 316 44.31 12.57 16.91
C ASP A 316 45.43 13.05 17.85
N SER A 317 45.93 12.15 18.68
CA SER A 317 46.91 12.48 19.73
C SER A 317 48.28 12.90 19.18
N ARG A 318 48.59 12.61 17.92
CA ARG A 318 49.88 12.92 17.28
C ARG A 318 49.84 14.20 16.47
N THR A 319 48.75 14.45 15.76
CA THR A 319 48.61 15.59 14.83
C THR A 319 47.79 16.73 15.43
N GLY A 320 46.92 16.44 16.41
CA GLY A 320 45.95 17.39 16.96
C GLY A 320 44.70 17.58 16.09
N ASP A 321 44.64 16.89 14.95
CA ASP A 321 43.53 16.91 14.01
C ASP A 321 42.24 16.39 14.66
N ALA A 322 41.11 16.93 14.22
CA ALA A 322 39.81 16.41 14.62
C ALA A 322 39.48 15.18 13.78
N VAL A 323 39.04 14.10 14.43
CA VAL A 323 38.58 12.89 13.76
C VAL A 323 37.09 12.73 14.05
N ILE A 324 36.29 12.64 13.00
CA ILE A 324 34.84 12.50 13.07
C ILE A 324 34.50 11.13 12.50
N HIS A 325 33.71 10.36 13.25
CA HIS A 325 33.15 9.09 12.80
C HIS A 325 31.65 9.24 12.63
N VAL A 326 31.15 8.94 11.45
CA VAL A 326 29.71 8.86 11.16
C VAL A 326 29.35 7.39 11.07
N HIS A 327 28.59 6.90 12.05
CA HIS A 327 28.15 5.52 12.17
C HIS A 327 26.73 5.41 11.63
N ILE A 328 26.53 4.62 10.57
CA ILE A 328 25.22 4.32 10.00
C ILE A 328 24.86 2.88 10.34
N ALA A 329 23.61 2.63 10.74
CA ALA A 329 23.11 1.30 11.03
C ALA A 329 23.32 0.34 9.83
N ASP A 330 23.69 -0.91 10.11
CA ASP A 330 24.01 -1.91 9.08
C ASP A 330 22.94 -3.03 9.00
N PRO A 331 21.76 -2.78 8.40
CA PRO A 331 20.75 -3.82 8.23
C PRO A 331 21.23 -4.94 7.30
N THR A 332 22.23 -4.68 6.46
CA THR A 332 22.77 -5.65 5.49
C THR A 332 23.57 -6.77 6.16
N ALA A 333 24.00 -6.56 7.41
CA ALA A 333 24.58 -7.61 8.25
C ALA A 333 23.61 -8.78 8.48
N TYR A 334 22.30 -8.50 8.52
CA TYR A 334 21.25 -9.47 8.81
C TYR A 334 20.49 -9.90 7.56
N LEU A 335 20.20 -8.95 6.66
CA LEU A 335 19.29 -9.15 5.54
C LEU A 335 20.04 -9.50 4.25
N SER A 336 19.74 -10.67 3.67
CA SER A 336 20.19 -10.99 2.31
C SER A 336 19.38 -10.20 1.27
N PRO A 337 20.00 -9.71 0.19
CA PRO A 337 19.28 -9.05 -0.93
C PRO A 337 18.15 -9.90 -1.52
N THR A 338 18.23 -11.23 -1.41
CA THR A 338 17.21 -12.16 -1.90
C THR A 338 16.10 -12.44 -0.89
N SER A 339 16.19 -11.92 0.34
CA SER A 339 15.17 -12.13 1.37
C SER A 339 13.85 -11.46 0.99
N HIS A 340 12.73 -12.01 1.48
CA HIS A 340 11.40 -11.43 1.26
C HIS A 340 11.33 -9.98 1.77
N ILE A 341 11.88 -9.72 2.95
CA ILE A 341 11.95 -8.37 3.54
C ILE A 341 12.73 -7.41 2.65
N SER A 342 13.88 -7.84 2.09
CA SER A 342 14.66 -7.01 1.18
C SER A 342 13.94 -6.71 -0.13
N GLN A 343 13.23 -7.69 -0.69
CA GLN A 343 12.41 -7.48 -1.90
C GLN A 343 11.24 -6.53 -1.63
N THR A 344 10.55 -6.68 -0.49
CA THR A 344 9.49 -5.75 -0.07
C THR A 344 10.04 -4.36 0.18
N ALA A 345 11.19 -4.23 0.86
CA ALA A 345 11.84 -2.94 1.11
C ALA A 345 12.25 -2.26 -0.20
N GLN A 346 12.81 -3.02 -1.15
CA GLN A 346 13.14 -2.52 -2.49
C GLN A 346 11.89 -2.03 -3.23
N ALA A 347 10.78 -2.77 -3.15
CA ALA A 347 9.51 -2.36 -3.75
C ALA A 347 8.91 -1.11 -3.10
N ARG A 348 9.10 -0.92 -1.79
CA ARG A 348 8.65 0.27 -1.03
C ARG A 348 9.52 1.50 -1.26
N MET A 349 10.80 1.32 -1.58
CA MET A 349 11.83 2.34 -1.78
C MET A 349 12.19 3.20 -0.56
N SER A 350 11.22 3.71 0.19
CA SER A 350 11.46 4.55 1.37
C SER A 350 10.38 4.37 2.44
N SER A 351 10.69 4.79 3.68
CA SER A 351 9.67 4.98 4.71
C SER A 351 8.84 6.22 4.37
N LEU A 352 7.53 6.17 4.64
CA LEU A 352 6.62 7.30 4.43
C LEU A 352 6.14 7.82 5.78
N TYR A 353 6.53 9.04 6.11
CA TYR A 353 6.14 9.74 7.33
C TYR A 353 4.89 10.58 7.03
N LEU A 354 3.74 10.12 7.50
CA LEU A 354 2.46 10.83 7.39
C LEU A 354 2.15 11.54 8.72
N ALA A 355 1.27 12.53 8.65
CA ALA A 355 0.88 13.29 9.84
C ALA A 355 0.23 12.42 10.93
N ASP A 356 -0.44 11.33 10.53
CA ASP A 356 -1.18 10.42 11.42
C ASP A 356 -0.43 9.10 11.72
N ARG A 357 0.55 8.70 10.89
CA ARG A 357 1.30 7.44 11.06
C ARG A 357 2.60 7.39 10.26
N VAL A 358 3.45 6.42 10.58
CA VAL A 358 4.63 6.08 9.77
C VAL A 358 4.40 4.74 9.08
N CYS A 359 4.61 4.71 7.76
CA CYS A 359 4.67 3.48 6.98
C CYS A 359 6.14 3.14 6.74
N HIS A 360 6.73 2.30 7.60
CA HIS A 360 8.14 1.95 7.52
C HIS A 360 8.46 1.13 6.26
N MET A 361 9.62 1.41 5.65
CA MET A 361 10.17 0.63 4.54
C MET A 361 10.40 -0.83 4.97
N LEU A 362 11.05 -1.00 6.12
CA LEU A 362 11.28 -2.29 6.78
C LEU A 362 10.15 -2.56 7.79
N PRO A 363 9.89 -3.83 8.14
CA PRO A 363 8.96 -4.15 9.23
C PRO A 363 9.30 -3.39 10.50
N SER A 364 8.31 -2.74 11.11
CA SER A 364 8.52 -1.77 12.20
C SER A 364 9.28 -2.36 13.39
N VAL A 365 8.99 -3.61 13.74
CA VAL A 365 9.65 -4.37 14.83
C VAL A 365 11.18 -4.50 14.61
N LEU A 366 11.61 -4.53 13.35
CA LEU A 366 13.03 -4.59 12.99
C LEU A 366 13.65 -3.20 12.92
N ALA A 367 12.96 -2.25 12.28
CA ALA A 367 13.41 -0.87 12.12
C ALA A 367 13.66 -0.18 13.48
N THR A 368 12.76 -0.34 14.44
CA THR A 368 12.88 0.25 15.78
C THR A 368 13.64 -0.63 16.77
N GLY A 369 14.18 -1.75 16.30
CA GLY A 369 14.81 -2.77 17.12
C GLY A 369 16.19 -3.15 16.60
N LYS A 370 16.32 -4.38 16.08
CA LYS A 370 17.61 -4.98 15.73
C LYS A 370 18.36 -4.31 14.58
N LEU A 371 17.68 -3.57 13.72
CA LEU A 371 18.29 -2.99 12.53
C LEU A 371 18.69 -1.53 12.71
N GLY A 372 18.10 -0.81 13.67
CA GLY A 372 18.48 0.57 14.00
C GLY A 372 19.54 0.63 15.11
N LEU A 373 20.14 1.79 15.31
CA LEU A 373 20.99 2.05 16.47
C LEU A 373 20.12 2.16 17.71
N THR A 374 20.48 1.51 18.82
CA THR A 374 19.68 1.63 20.05
C THR A 374 20.53 2.27 21.13
N GLY A 375 20.04 3.37 21.71
CA GLY A 375 20.71 4.04 22.81
C GLY A 375 20.66 3.24 24.12
N GLY A 376 21.74 3.25 24.89
CA GLY A 376 21.78 2.82 26.30
C GLY A 376 21.07 3.78 27.26
N GLY A 377 19.98 4.44 26.82
CA GLY A 377 19.18 5.34 27.63
C GLY A 377 18.35 4.58 28.67
N ALA A 378 18.07 5.24 29.81
CA ALA A 378 17.61 4.71 31.10
C ALA A 378 16.27 3.90 31.15
N GLY A 379 15.75 3.42 30.02
CA GLY A 379 14.61 2.50 29.93
C GLY A 379 14.97 1.08 29.47
N ASN A 380 16.16 0.84 28.92
CA ASN A 380 16.56 -0.48 28.41
C ASN A 380 17.33 -1.28 29.46
N ALA A 381 16.61 -1.93 30.38
CA ALA A 381 17.17 -2.87 31.36
C ALA A 381 17.71 -4.18 30.75
N SER A 382 17.57 -4.37 29.44
CA SER A 382 18.19 -5.45 28.69
C SER A 382 19.10 -4.85 27.62
N GLY A 383 20.41 -4.77 27.90
CA GLY A 383 21.43 -4.27 26.98
C GLY A 383 21.51 -5.09 25.69
N LYS A 384 20.57 -4.87 24.77
CA LYS A 384 20.58 -5.41 23.42
C LYS A 384 20.70 -4.23 22.48
N VAL A 385 21.95 -3.93 22.16
CA VAL A 385 22.33 -2.95 21.15
C VAL A 385 22.34 -3.66 19.79
N SER A 386 21.92 -2.97 18.73
CA SER A 386 22.30 -3.40 17.37
C SER A 386 23.82 -3.24 17.23
N ASP A 387 24.54 -4.36 17.18
CA ASP A 387 26.01 -4.40 17.28
C ASP A 387 26.77 -3.93 16.02
N PHE A 388 26.06 -3.56 14.95
CA PHE A 388 26.66 -3.45 13.62
C PHE A 388 26.36 -2.13 12.92
N VAL A 389 27.42 -1.42 12.58
CA VAL A 389 27.40 -0.15 11.86
C VAL A 389 28.36 -0.17 10.68
N ILE A 390 28.05 0.62 9.67
CA ILE A 390 28.95 1.05 8.60
C ILE A 390 29.45 2.43 9.00
N THR A 391 30.76 2.58 9.19
CA THR A 391 31.33 3.85 9.65
C THR A 391 32.15 4.51 8.56
N THR A 392 31.89 5.79 8.32
CA THR A 392 32.77 6.67 7.54
C THR A 392 33.58 7.52 8.52
N THR A 393 34.90 7.52 8.39
CA THR A 393 35.80 8.31 9.24
C THR A 393 36.41 9.45 8.43
N MET A 394 36.33 10.66 8.95
CA MET A 394 36.89 11.86 8.34
C MET A 394 37.90 12.50 9.27
N ARG A 395 39.09 12.81 8.78
CA ARG A 395 40.10 13.59 9.51
C ARG A 395 40.10 15.02 9.00
N LEU A 396 39.93 15.98 9.90
CA LEU A 396 39.95 17.41 9.66
C LEU A 396 41.20 18.01 10.29
N ALA A 397 42.03 18.66 9.47
CA ALA A 397 43.17 19.41 9.95
C ALA A 397 42.74 20.62 10.80
N ALA A 398 43.67 21.20 11.54
CA ALA A 398 43.40 22.33 12.44
C ALA A 398 42.80 23.58 11.74
N ASP A 399 43.03 23.73 10.43
CA ASP A 399 42.46 24.81 9.60
C ASP A 399 41.07 24.48 9.04
N GLY A 400 40.51 23.31 9.37
CA GLY A 400 39.23 22.82 8.90
C GLY A 400 39.29 22.11 7.54
N THR A 401 40.48 21.92 6.95
CA THR A 401 40.62 21.19 5.69
C THR A 401 40.44 19.68 5.90
N LEU A 402 39.76 19.03 4.96
CA LEU A 402 39.60 17.58 4.96
C LEU A 402 40.91 16.92 4.56
N ALA A 403 41.57 16.29 5.53
CA ALA A 403 42.87 15.67 5.37
C ALA A 403 42.78 14.23 4.85
N ASP A 404 41.76 13.48 5.29
CA ASP A 404 41.61 12.05 4.97
C ASP A 404 40.15 11.60 5.14
N VAL A 405 39.73 10.59 4.37
CA VAL A 405 38.42 9.93 4.48
C VAL A 405 38.58 8.43 4.30
N LYS A 406 38.01 7.65 5.22
CA LYS A 406 38.05 6.18 5.21
C LYS A 406 36.67 5.57 5.35
#